data_AF-A0A1Q7QVZ9-F1
#
_entry.id   AF-A0A1Q7QVZ9-F1
#
_cell.length_a   1.000
_cell.length_b   1.000
_cell.length_c   1.000
_cell.angle_alpha   90.00
_cell.angle_beta   90.00
_cell.angle_gamma   90.00
#
_symmetry.space_group_name_H-M   'P 1'
#
loop_
_entity.id
_entity.type
_entity.pdbx_description
1 polymer ?
#
loop_
_entity_poly.entity_id
_entity_poly.type
_entity_poly.pdbx_seq_one_letter_code
_entity_poly.pdbx_strand_id
1 'polypeptide(L)'
;MARKETRSNQPEVSSKSISPGLAEARKLLSIVEKSQVPFGESAPIFARIKAEIDSGKSLSVEDHEHLLRLVKIAKDWNKAEESSALTEPDETLSG
;
A
#
# COMPACT_ATOMS: atom_id res chain seq x y z
N MET A 1 35.32 -27.44 8.51
CA MET A 1 34.21 -27.77 7.57
C MET A 1 33.17 -26.66 7.68
N ALA A 2 32.67 -26.17 6.55
CA ALA A 2 32.06 -24.85 6.38
C ALA A 2 30.51 -24.85 6.31
N ARG A 3 29.90 -23.70 6.68
CA ARG A 3 28.56 -23.14 6.32
C ARG A 3 27.33 -23.98 6.76
N LYS A 4 26.20 -23.42 7.22
CA LYS A 4 25.42 -22.32 6.63
C LYS A 4 24.59 -21.53 7.66
N GLU A 5 24.69 -20.23 7.49
CA GLU A 5 23.72 -19.19 7.80
C GLU A 5 22.38 -19.44 7.09
N THR A 6 21.26 -19.35 7.79
CA THR A 6 19.97 -18.95 7.19
C THR A 6 19.29 -17.95 8.12
N ARG A 7 19.57 -16.69 7.81
CA ARG A 7 18.82 -15.49 8.17
C ARG A 7 17.34 -15.72 7.88
N SER A 8 16.53 -15.97 8.92
CA SER A 8 15.08 -15.93 8.80
C SER A 8 14.70 -14.47 8.60
N ASN A 9 14.43 -14.15 7.34
CA ASN A 9 14.15 -12.84 6.82
C ASN A 9 12.73 -12.43 7.26
N GLN A 10 12.59 -11.98 8.50
CA GLN A 10 11.39 -11.32 8.98
C GLN A 10 11.26 -9.99 8.21
N PRO A 11 10.20 -9.76 7.41
CA PRO A 11 9.94 -8.42 6.94
C PRO A 11 9.57 -7.60 8.19
N GLU A 12 10.49 -6.74 8.62
CA GLU A 12 10.20 -5.60 9.47
C GLU A 12 9.10 -4.78 8.80
N VAL A 13 7.85 -5.11 9.11
CA VAL A 13 6.77 -4.12 9.07
C VAL A 13 7.02 -3.21 10.27
N SER A 14 7.95 -2.28 10.06
CA SER A 14 8.29 -1.21 10.98
C SER A 14 7.02 -0.43 11.27
N SER A 15 6.33 -0.80 12.35
CA SER A 15 5.24 -0.06 12.95
C SER A 15 5.81 1.20 13.57
N LYS A 16 6.27 2.12 12.73
CA LYS A 16 6.73 3.42 13.16
C LYS A 16 5.52 4.35 13.16
N SER A 17 4.74 4.28 14.23
CA SER A 17 3.74 5.29 14.57
C SER A 17 4.46 6.58 14.99
N ILE A 18 5.04 7.25 14.01
CA ILE A 18 5.56 8.62 14.14
C ILE A 18 4.70 9.42 13.20
N SER A 19 4.08 10.48 13.71
CA SER A 19 3.34 11.46 12.91
C SER A 19 4.04 11.65 11.56
N PRO A 20 3.44 11.18 10.47
CA PRO A 20 4.16 11.04 9.22
C PRO A 20 4.50 12.43 8.75
N GLY A 21 5.79 12.69 8.60
CA GLY A 21 6.24 13.93 7.99
C GLY A 21 5.62 14.05 6.60
N LEU A 22 5.47 15.29 6.12
CA LEU A 22 5.00 15.60 4.77
C LEU A 22 5.64 14.70 3.68
N ALA A 23 6.92 14.37 3.85
CA ALA A 23 7.66 13.48 2.96
C ALA A 23 7.09 12.05 2.90
N GLU A 24 6.61 11.52 4.01
CA GLU A 24 5.99 10.20 4.07
C GLU A 24 4.61 10.21 3.41
N ALA A 25 3.80 11.24 3.68
CA ALA A 25 2.51 11.43 3.03
C ALA A 25 2.66 11.52 1.49
N ARG A 26 3.68 12.23 0.99
CA ARG A 26 4.01 12.29 -0.46
C ARG A 26 4.35 10.92 -1.04
N LYS A 27 5.11 10.10 -0.33
CA LYS A 27 5.43 8.73 -0.77
C LYS A 27 4.18 7.87 -0.84
N LEU A 28 3.34 7.90 0.20
CA LEU A 28 2.08 7.17 0.25
C LEU A 28 1.14 7.58 -0.89
N LEU A 29 1.01 8.89 -1.13
CA LEU A 29 0.24 9.44 -2.23
C LEU A 29 0.71 8.89 -3.58
N SER A 30 2.03 8.83 -3.81
CA SER A 30 2.60 8.31 -5.06
C SER A 30 2.29 6.83 -5.27
N ILE A 31 2.25 6.01 -4.22
CA ILE A 31 1.87 4.58 -4.31
C ILE A 31 0.42 4.46 -4.77
N VAL A 32 -0.46 5.26 -4.16
CA VAL A 32 -1.88 5.27 -4.46
C VAL A 32 -2.17 5.75 -5.88
N GLU A 33 -1.50 6.82 -6.34
CA GLU A 33 -1.61 7.31 -7.73
C GLU A 33 -1.10 6.29 -8.75
N LYS A 34 0.02 5.62 -8.46
CA LYS A 34 0.58 4.60 -9.36
C LYS A 34 -0.30 3.38 -9.51
N SER A 35 -0.96 2.98 -8.44
CA SER A 35 -1.82 1.80 -8.44
C SER A 35 -3.17 2.02 -9.12
N GLN A 36 -3.50 3.26 -9.53
CA GLN A 36 -4.72 3.66 -10.26
C GLN A 36 -6.02 3.07 -9.69
N VAL A 37 -6.06 2.79 -8.39
CA VAL A 37 -7.21 2.15 -7.75
C VAL A 37 -8.43 3.05 -7.81
N PRO A 38 -9.62 2.53 -8.16
CA PRO A 38 -10.84 3.30 -8.14
C PRO A 38 -11.25 3.60 -6.69
N PHE A 39 -11.11 4.86 -6.26
CA PHE A 39 -11.40 5.28 -4.89
C PHE A 39 -12.89 5.41 -4.56
N GLY A 40 -13.77 5.41 -5.56
CA GLY A 40 -15.22 5.55 -5.37
C GLY A 40 -15.59 6.72 -4.45
N GLU A 41 -16.19 6.39 -3.31
CA GLU A 41 -16.61 7.36 -2.27
C GLU A 41 -15.44 8.04 -1.55
N SER A 42 -14.25 7.44 -1.56
CA SER A 42 -13.01 8.01 -1.00
C SER A 42 -12.23 8.89 -1.98
N ALA A 43 -12.70 9.04 -3.23
CA ALA A 43 -12.09 9.94 -4.22
C ALA A 43 -12.02 11.41 -3.78
N PRO A 44 -13.09 12.04 -3.24
CA PRO A 44 -13.03 13.43 -2.77
C PRO A 44 -12.08 13.60 -1.59
N ILE A 45 -12.01 12.60 -0.70
CA ILE A 45 -11.07 12.57 0.44
C ILE A 45 -9.63 12.52 -0.08
N PHE A 46 -9.33 11.64 -1.05
CA PHE A 46 -8.01 11.55 -1.65
C PHE A 46 -7.57 12.86 -2.30
N ALA A 47 -8.47 13.52 -3.02
CA ALA A 47 -8.20 14.82 -3.63
C ALA A 47 -7.90 15.91 -2.57
N ARG A 48 -8.62 15.90 -1.44
CA ARG A 48 -8.36 16.81 -0.31
C ARG A 48 -6.96 16.57 0.28
N ILE A 49 -6.65 15.31 0.60
CA ILE A 49 -5.34 14.88 1.12
C ILE A 49 -4.21 15.30 0.17
N LYS A 50 -4.38 15.05 -1.13
CA LYS A 50 -3.43 15.46 -2.17
C LYS A 50 -3.21 16.96 -2.16
N ALA A 51 -4.28 17.76 -2.12
CA ALA A 51 -4.20 19.22 -2.10
C ALA A 51 -3.48 19.75 -0.83
N GLU A 52 -3.69 19.14 0.33
CA GLU A 52 -2.98 19.50 1.56
C GLU A 52 -1.48 19.21 1.48
N ILE A 53 -1.11 18.01 1.00
CA ILE A 53 0.28 17.61 0.82
C ILE A 53 1.01 18.50 -0.21
N ASP A 54 0.31 18.84 -1.30
CA ASP A 54 0.82 19.72 -2.37
C ASP A 54 1.04 21.14 -1.84
N SER A 55 0.09 21.63 -1.05
CA SER A 55 0.19 22.90 -0.31
C SER A 55 1.29 22.91 0.77
N GLY A 56 1.98 21.77 1.00
CA GLY A 56 3.03 21.66 2.02
C GLY A 56 2.48 21.61 3.46
N LYS A 57 1.18 21.36 3.62
CA LYS A 57 0.53 21.25 4.93
C LYS A 57 0.71 19.84 5.48
N SER A 58 0.87 19.75 6.80
CA SER A 58 0.79 18.48 7.53
C SER A 58 -0.64 17.97 7.52
N LEU A 59 -0.83 16.70 7.18
CA LEU A 59 -2.15 16.06 7.22
C LEU A 59 -2.66 15.97 8.66
N SER A 60 -3.98 16.11 8.81
CA SER A 60 -4.65 15.73 10.04
C SER A 60 -4.49 14.24 10.31
N VAL A 61 -4.67 13.81 11.57
CA VAL A 61 -4.67 12.39 11.95
C VAL A 61 -5.73 11.64 11.15
N GLU A 62 -6.93 12.21 11.01
CA GLU A 62 -8.03 11.61 10.25
C GLU A 62 -7.66 11.43 8.77
N ASP A 63 -7.18 12.49 8.12
CA ASP A 63 -6.73 12.45 6.73
C ASP A 63 -5.58 11.46 6.51
N HIS A 64 -4.68 11.37 7.48
CA HIS A 64 -3.61 10.40 7.44
C HIS A 64 -4.13 8.96 7.50
N GLU A 65 -5.08 8.66 8.39
CA GLU A 65 -5.71 7.33 8.44
C GLU A 65 -6.46 6.99 7.14
N HIS A 66 -7.09 7.98 6.51
CA HIS A 66 -7.74 7.79 5.22
C HIS A 66 -6.71 7.48 4.13
N LEU A 67 -5.58 8.20 4.10
CA LEU A 67 -4.48 7.90 3.18
C LEU A 67 -3.94 6.48 3.39
N LEU A 68 -3.76 6.04 4.63
CA LEU A 68 -3.30 4.67 4.92
C LEU A 68 -4.29 3.61 4.43
N ARG A 69 -5.60 3.84 4.59
CA ARG A 69 -6.63 2.94 4.04
C ARG A 69 -6.55 2.86 2.52
N LEU A 70 -6.38 3.99 1.84
CA LEU A 70 -6.21 4.03 0.38
C LEU A 70 -4.94 3.31 -0.08
N VAL A 71 -3.82 3.48 0.62
CA VAL A 71 -2.57 2.76 0.34
C VAL A 71 -2.76 1.26 0.53
N LYS A 72 -3.48 0.84 1.56
CA LYS A 72 -3.79 -0.57 1.78
C LYS A 72 -4.60 -1.15 0.61
N ILE A 73 -5.65 -0.45 0.18
CA ILE A 73 -6.48 -0.85 -0.98
C ILE A 73 -5.63 -0.90 -2.26
N ALA A 74 -4.78 0.10 -2.50
CA ALA A 74 -3.84 0.12 -3.63
C ALA A 74 -2.92 -1.11 -3.64
N LYS A 75 -2.29 -1.41 -2.50
CA LYS A 75 -1.40 -2.57 -2.38
C LYS A 75 -2.14 -3.89 -2.56
N ASP A 76 -3.36 -3.98 -2.05
CA ASP A 76 -4.21 -5.17 -2.18
C ASP A 76 -4.66 -5.37 -3.64
N TRP A 77 -5.00 -4.28 -4.32
CA TRP A 77 -5.34 -4.28 -5.75
C TRP A 77 -4.17 -4.74 -6.62
N ASN A 78 -2.98 -4.15 -6.42
CA ASN A 78 -1.78 -4.57 -7.14
C ASN A 78 -1.45 -6.04 -6.85
N LYS A 79 -1.65 -6.51 -5.61
CA LYS A 79 -1.49 -7.94 -5.26
C LYS A 79 -2.54 -8.82 -5.93
N ALA A 80 -3.79 -8.38 -6.02
CA ALA A 80 -4.87 -9.13 -6.67
C ALA A 80 -4.67 -9.22 -8.19
N GLU A 81 -4.18 -8.14 -8.82
CA GLU A 81 -3.76 -8.14 -10.22
C GLU A 81 -2.61 -9.14 -10.44
N GLU A 82 -1.59 -9.15 -9.58
CA GLU A 82 -0.48 -10.10 -9.69
C GLU A 82 -0.88 -11.55 -9.31
N SER A 83 -1.80 -11.73 -8.36
CA SER A 83 -2.25 -13.05 -7.91
C SER A 83 -3.26 -13.69 -8.87
N SER A 84 -3.90 -12.92 -9.75
CA SER A 84 -4.77 -13.45 -10.81
C SER A 84 -3.98 -14.04 -12.00
N ALA A 85 -2.66 -13.84 -12.04
CA ALA A 85 -1.77 -14.46 -13.02
C ALA A 85 -1.17 -15.81 -12.58
N LEU A 86 -1.51 -16.28 -11.37
CA LEU A 86 -0.91 -17.49 -10.75
C LEU A 86 -1.95 -18.50 -10.26
N THR A 87 -3.15 -18.47 -10.81
CA THR A 87 -4.06 -19.62 -10.76
C THR A 87 -4.04 -20.29 -12.13
N GLU A 88 -3.04 -21.15 -12.35
CA GLU A 88 -3.24 -22.28 -13.26
C GLU A 88 -4.28 -23.20 -12.59
N PRO A 89 -5.45 -23.44 -13.20
CA PRO A 89 -6.33 -24.51 -12.77
C PRO A 89 -5.87 -25.79 -13.46
N ASP A 90 -4.86 -26.44 -12.90
CA ASP A 90 -4.56 -27.84 -13.19
C ASP A 90 -4.57 -28.50 -11.80
N GLU A 91 -5.46 -29.41 -11.46
CA GLU A 91 -5.61 -30.70 -12.12
C GLU A 91 -7.09 -31.10 -12.17
N THR A 92 -7.62 -31.24 -13.39
CA THR A 92 -8.87 -31.98 -13.61
C THR A 92 -8.63 -33.48 -13.46
N LEU A 93 -9.48 -34.13 -12.67
CA LEU A 93 -9.97 -35.51 -12.87
C LEU A 93 -8.90 -36.60 -13.10
N SER A 94 -8.57 -37.35 -12.06
CA SER A 94 -8.45 -38.80 -12.22
C SER A 94 -9.74 -39.43 -11.74
N GLY A 95 -10.49 -40.03 -12.66
CA GLY A 95 -11.50 -41.04 -12.35
C GLY A 95 -10.88 -42.33 -11.84
#